data_AF-A0A923AJ57-F1
#
_entry.id   AF-A0A923AJ57-F1
#
_cell.length_a   1.000
_cell.length_b   1.000
_cell.length_c   1.000
_cell.angle_alpha   90.00
_cell.angle_beta   90.00
_cell.angle_gamma   90.00
#
_symmetry.space_group_name_H-M   'P 1'
#
loop_
_entity.id
_entity.type
_entity.pdbx_description
1 polymer ?
#
loop_
_entity_poly.entity_id
_entity_poly.type
_entity_poly.pdbx_seq_one_letter_code
_entity_poly.pdbx_strand_id
1 'polypeptide(L)' 'MKGFIIALQFLTRLPMPAIVVDDAAFARSMRWFPAVGLVIGAAVAGAAWAGALVDHRLGALAALIVWVGVTGALHL' A
#
# COMPACT_ATOMS: atom_id res chain seq x y z
N MET A 1 -9.36 -13.60 7.57
CA MET A 1 -8.03 -13.11 7.13
C MET A 1 -7.85 -13.11 5.60
N LYS A 2 -8.39 -14.08 4.84
CA LYS A 2 -8.29 -14.11 3.36
C LYS A 2 -8.63 -12.78 2.66
N GLY A 3 -9.70 -12.09 3.07
CA GLY A 3 -10.10 -10.81 2.47
C GLY A 3 -9.09 -9.67 2.63
N PHE A 4 -8.30 -9.65 3.71
CA PHE A 4 -7.23 -8.66 3.89
C PHE A 4 -6.06 -8.93 2.94
N ILE A 5 -5.69 -10.20 2.76
CA ILE A 5 -4.62 -10.62 1.85
C ILE A 5 -5.02 -10.35 0.39
N ILE A 6 -6.30 -10.53 0.03
CA ILE A 6 -6.84 -10.18 -1.29
C ILE A 6 -6.79 -8.66 -1.52
N ALA A 7 -7.19 -7.87 -0.53
CA ALA A 7 -7.08 -6.41 -0.61
C ALA A 7 -5.62 -5.95 -0.76
N LEU A 8 -4.69 -6.57 -0.02
CA LEU A 8 -3.26 -6.26 -0.12
C LEU A 8 -2.69 -6.62 -1.50
N GLN A 9 -3.09 -7.78 -2.06
CA GLN A 9 -2.74 -8.19 -3.43
C GLN A 9 -3.24 -7.21 -4.49
N PHE A 10 -4.44 -6.66 -4.31
CA PHE A 10 -5.02 -5.74 -5.27
C PHE A 10 -4.40 -4.33 -5.21
N LEU A 11 -4.15 -3.82 -3.99
CA LEU A 11 -3.64 -2.47 -3.77
C LEU A 11 -2.12 -2.34 -3.81
N THR A 12 -1.37 -3.45 -3.74
CA THR A 12 0.10 -3.42 -3.70
C THR A 12 0.74 -4.30 -4.78
N ARG A 13 1.95 -3.92 -5.22
CA ARG A 13 2.77 -4.71 -6.15
C ARG A 13 3.72 -5.68 -5.43
N LEU A 14 3.55 -5.86 -4.12
CA LEU A 14 4.39 -6.76 -3.33
C LEU A 14 4.12 -8.22 -3.72
N PRO A 15 5.15 -9.09 -3.76
CA PRO A 15 4.98 -10.49 -4.10
C PRO A 15 4.16 -11.17 -3.00
N MET A 16 2.87 -11.33 -3.25
CA MET A 16 1.92 -11.96 -2.35
C MET A 16 1.59 -13.38 -2.84
N PRO A 17 1.26 -14.31 -1.92
CA PRO A 17 0.87 -15.66 -2.30
C PRO A 17 -0.37 -15.64 -3.21
N ALA A 18 -0.29 -16.32 -4.35
CA ALA A 18 -1.38 -16.41 -5.31
C ALA A 18 -2.56 -17.17 -4.69
N ILE A 19 -3.58 -16.45 -4.28
CA ILE A 19 -4.84 -17.01 -3.80
C ILE A 19 -5.82 -16.98 -4.97
N VAL A 20 -6.51 -18.08 -5.25
CA VAL A 20 -7.63 -18.08 -6.21
C VAL A 20 -8.72 -17.18 -5.65
N VAL A 21 -8.99 -16.07 -6.34
CA VAL A 21 -10.01 -15.09 -5.97
C VAL A 21 -11.20 -15.24 -6.91
N ASP A 22 -12.37 -15.55 -6.35
CA ASP A 22 -13.65 -15.42 -7.06
C ASP A 22 -14.22 -14.00 -6.86
N ASP A 23 -15.16 -13.60 -7.73
CA ASP A 23 -15.76 -12.26 -7.70
C ASP A 23 -16.41 -11.95 -6.33
N ALA A 24 -17.00 -12.96 -5.69
CA ALA A 24 -17.61 -12.84 -4.37
C ALA A 24 -16.57 -12.58 -3.26
N ALA A 25 -15.41 -13.24 -3.29
CA ALA A 25 -14.31 -12.98 -2.36
C ALA A 25 -13.66 -11.64 -2.61
N PHE A 26 -13.55 -11.21 -3.88
CA PHE A 26 -13.09 -9.87 -4.22
C PHE A 26 -14.03 -8.80 -3.65
N ALA A 27 -15.34 -8.90 -3.87
CA ALA A 27 -16.33 -7.97 -3.31
C ALA A 27 -16.25 -7.89 -1.77
N ARG A 28 -16.13 -9.03 -1.08
CA ARG A 28 -15.92 -9.06 0.39
C ARG A 28 -14.59 -8.46 0.83
N SER A 29 -13.58 -8.41 -0.05
CA SER A 29 -12.28 -7.83 0.26
C SER A 29 -12.30 -6.30 0.26
N MET A 30 -13.21 -5.67 -0.49
CA MET A 30 -13.30 -4.21 -0.62
C MET A 30 -13.50 -3.50 0.73
N ARG A 31 -14.20 -4.12 1.68
CA ARG A 31 -14.35 -3.58 3.04
C ARG A 31 -13.01 -3.40 3.79
N TRP A 32 -11.95 -4.09 3.35
CA TRP A 32 -10.61 -4.00 3.91
C TRP A 32 -9.73 -2.98 3.19
N PHE A 33 -10.19 -2.38 2.09
CA PHE A 33 -9.41 -1.36 1.35
C PHE A 33 -9.04 -0.17 2.24
N PRO A 34 -9.92 0.37 3.11
CA PRO A 34 -9.53 1.44 4.03
C PRO A 34 -8.41 1.02 4.99
N ALA A 35 -8.46 -0.21 5.50
CA ALA A 35 -7.43 -0.72 6.40
C ALA A 35 -6.08 -0.90 5.68
N VAL A 36 -6.08 -1.41 4.45
CA VAL A 36 -4.86 -1.50 3.62
C VAL A 36 -4.35 -0.11 3.25
N GLY A 37 -5.24 0.82 2.92
CA GLY A 37 -4.90 2.23 2.68
C GLY A 37 -4.24 2.89 3.88
N LEU A 38 -4.70 2.60 5.11
CA LEU A 38 -4.03 3.07 6.33
C LEU A 38 -2.62 2.49 6.49
N VAL A 39 -2.41 1.22 6.15
CA VAL A 39 -1.08 0.60 6.18
C VAL A 39 -0.14 1.26 5.17
N ILE A 40 -0.61 1.47 3.93
CA ILE A 40 0.17 2.14 2.88
C ILE A 40 0.45 3.59 3.30
N GLY A 41 -0.56 4.32 3.76
CA GLY A 41 -0.45 5.70 4.22
C GLY A 41 0.53 5.84 5.39
N ALA A 42 0.49 4.93 6.37
CA ALA A 42 1.44 4.91 7.47
C ALA A 42 2.87 4.67 7.01
N ALA A 43 3.09 3.77 6.04
CA ALA A 43 4.41 3.52 5.46
C ALA A 43 4.95 4.77 4.73
N VAL A 44 4.11 5.41 3.90
CA VAL A 44 4.49 6.62 3.16
C VAL A 44 4.73 7.79 4.10
N ALA A 45 3.86 8.01 5.09
CA ALA A 45 4.02 9.06 6.09
C ALA A 45 5.26 8.83 6.96
N GLY A 46 5.55 7.58 7.34
CA GLY A 46 6.76 7.21 8.07
C GLY A 46 8.03 7.51 7.26
N ALA A 47 8.03 7.19 5.97
CA ALA A 47 9.14 7.51 5.08
C ALA A 47 9.31 9.02 4.88
N ALA A 48 8.21 9.74 4.69
CA ALA A 48 8.19 11.20 4.55
C ALA A 48 8.77 11.86 5.80
N TRP A 49 8.29 11.45 6.97
CA TRP A 49 8.70 11.99 8.27
C TRP A 49 10.18 11.70 8.54
N ALA A 50 10.62 10.45 8.34
CA ALA A 50 12.02 10.06 8.53
C ALA A 50 12.97 10.83 7.59
N GLY A 51 12.60 11.01 6.32
CA GLY A 51 13.41 11.81 5.39
C GLY A 51 13.39 13.30 5.71
N ALA A 52 12.27 13.82 6.20
CA ALA A 52 12.13 15.22 6.60
C ALA A 52 12.97 15.59 7.84
N LEU A 53 13.38 14.62 8.66
CA LEU A 53 14.36 14.84 9.75
C LEU A 53 15.73 15.29 9.22
N VAL A 54 16.04 15.00 7.95
CA VAL A 54 17.27 15.43 7.27
C VAL A 54 17.01 16.66 6.42
N ASP A 55 16.05 16.57 5.50
CA ASP A 55 15.63 17.66 4.62
C ASP A 55 14.23 17.40 4.06
N HIS A 56 13.43 18.44 3.86
CA HIS A 56 12.05 18.30 3.39
C HIS A 56 11.96 17.72 1.97
N ARG A 57 12.94 17.99 1.09
CA ARG A 57 13.00 17.41 -0.27
C ARG A 57 13.36 15.94 -0.20
N LEU A 58 14.26 15.56 0.70
CA LEU A 58 14.56 14.15 0.99
C LEU A 58 13.34 13.40 1.53
N GLY A 59 12.56 14.03 2.41
CA GLY A 59 11.26 13.51 2.87
C GLY A 59 10.30 13.25 1.72
N ALA A 60 10.09 14.23 0.84
CA ALA A 60 9.23 14.08 -0.33
C ALA A 60 9.70 12.97 -1.28
N LEU A 61 11.01 12.87 -1.53
CA LEU A 61 11.60 11.83 -2.37
C LEU A 61 11.42 10.43 -1.74
N ALA A 62 11.68 10.29 -0.44
CA ALA A 62 11.51 9.03 0.28
C ALA A 62 10.05 8.56 0.28
N ALA A 63 9.12 9.48 0.53
CA ALA A 63 7.68 9.22 0.45
C ALA A 63 7.28 8.72 -0.94
N LEU A 64 7.76 9.37 -2.00
CA LEU A 64 7.48 8.99 -3.39
C LEU A 64 8.03 7.60 -3.72
N ILE A 65 9.28 7.31 -3.36
CA ILE A 65 9.92 6.01 -3.60
C ILE A 65 9.13 4.90 -2.91
N VAL A 66 8.77 5.08 -1.64
CA VAL A 66 8.00 4.08 -0.89
C VAL A 66 6.61 3.91 -1.50
N TRP A 67 5.93 4.99 -1.84
CA TRP A 67 4.58 4.91 -2.41
C TRP A 67 4.57 4.20 -3.77
N VAL A 68 5.50 4.54 -4.66
CA VAL A 68 5.68 3.91 -5.98
C VAL A 68 6.10 2.44 -5.82
N GLY A 69 7.03 2.14 -4.91
CA GLY A 69 7.48 0.78 -4.66
C GLY A 69 6.36 -0.13 -4.16
N VAL A 70 5.49 0.39 -3.28
CA VAL A 70 4.39 -0.38 -2.68
C VAL A 70 3.23 -0.53 -3.64
N THR A 71 2.80 0.53 -4.33
CA THR A 71 1.58 0.52 -5.17
C THR A 71 1.86 0.32 -6.66
N GLY A 72 3.12 0.35 -7.07
CA GLY A 72 3.52 0.28 -8.46
C GLY A 72 3.17 1.52 -9.29
N ALA A 73 2.94 2.68 -8.65
CA ALA A 73 2.45 3.93 -9.26
C ALA A 73 1.01 3.90 -9.77
N LEU A 74 0.20 2.91 -9.38
CA LEU A 74 -1.21 2.83 -9.78
C LEU A 74 -2.10 3.93 -9.18
N HIS A 75 -1.61 4.63 -8.15
CA HIS A 75 -2.37 5.62 -7.37
C HIS A 75 -1.71 7.01 -7.38
N LEU A 76 -0.67 7.22 -8.20
CA LEU A 76 0.04 8.50 -8.31
C LEU A 76 -0.82 9.59 -8.96
#